data_AF-E1ZDA0-F1
#
_entry.id   AF-E1ZDA0-F1
#
_cell.length_a   1.000
_cell.length_b   1.000
_cell.length_c   1.000
_cell.angle_alpha   90.00
_cell.angle_beta   90.00
_cell.angle_gamma   90.00
#
_symmetry.space_group_name_H-M   'P 1'
#
loop_
_entity.id
_entity.type
_entity.pdbx_description
1 polymer ?
#
loop_
_entity_poly.entity_id
_entity_poly.type
_entity_poly.pdbx_seq_one_letter_code
_entity_poly.pdbx_strand_id
1 'polypeptide(L)'
;MLGLCGWAAVAAAALQTRQPRLIQALGTSALAYGLGGGAIRHGDPLLVDALKHAFHRARPADYPTSFAFPSGHTTAATFICGTLLFVLLPLAVQALEEQQREQRLQPGVWLQQAAGWLEESRWWLWGAAVLLTAASRVAADAHWCSDTLAGACLGVALTAGTLQLCTRQAAGDGNGR
;
A
#
# COMPACT_ATOMS: atom_id res chain seq x y z
N MET A 1 -8.19 7.51 1.23
CA MET A 1 -7.90 8.35 2.41
C MET A 1 -7.50 7.51 3.62
N LEU A 2 -8.31 6.52 4.04
CA LEU A 2 -8.00 5.65 5.20
C LEU A 2 -6.62 4.97 5.13
N GLY A 3 -6.22 4.42 3.97
CA GLY A 3 -4.90 3.82 3.81
C GLY A 3 -3.74 4.79 4.06
N LEU A 4 -3.85 6.05 3.64
CA LEU A 4 -2.82 7.07 3.87
C LEU A 4 -2.76 7.50 5.34
N CYS A 5 -3.89 7.54 6.05
CA CYS A 5 -3.91 7.75 7.49
C CYS A 5 -3.17 6.62 8.23
N GLY A 6 -3.35 5.37 7.80
CA GLY A 6 -2.60 4.24 8.33
C GLY A 6 -1.09 4.36 8.09
N TRP A 7 -0.68 4.80 6.90
CA TRP A 7 0.73 5.08 6.60
C TRP A 7 1.31 6.17 7.51
N ALA A 8 0.55 7.25 7.77
CA ALA A 8 0.99 8.31 8.68
C ALA A 8 1.17 7.78 10.12
N ALA A 9 0.27 6.92 10.58
CA ALA A 9 0.39 6.27 11.89
C ALA A 9 1.64 5.38 11.98
N VAL A 10 1.92 4.58 10.94
CA VAL A 10 3.16 3.78 10.85
C VAL A 10 4.40 4.67 10.83
N ALA A 11 4.37 5.78 10.08
CA ALA A 11 5.48 6.73 10.05
C ALA A 11 5.75 7.34 11.43
N ALA A 12 4.71 7.69 12.18
CA ALA A 12 4.85 8.13 13.57
C ALA A 12 5.45 7.02 14.46
N ALA A 13 5.00 5.78 14.32
CA ALA A 13 5.57 4.64 15.04
C ALA A 13 7.06 4.42 14.70
N ALA A 14 7.45 4.61 13.44
CA ALA A 14 8.85 4.51 13.02
C ALA A 14 9.74 5.60 13.62
N LEU A 15 9.24 6.84 13.67
CA LEU A 15 9.94 7.95 14.31
C LEU A 15 10.07 7.75 15.83
N GLN A 16 9.04 7.18 16.46
CA GLN A 16 9.02 6.91 17.90
C GLN A 16 9.96 5.76 18.29
N THR A 17 9.85 4.63 17.59
CA THR A 17 10.62 3.40 17.89
C THR A 17 12.06 3.49 17.39
N ARG A 18 12.33 4.33 16.38
CA ARG A 18 13.61 4.43 15.66
C ARG A 18 14.13 3.08 15.14
N GLN A 19 13.21 2.15 14.89
CA GLN A 19 13.54 0.80 14.43
C GLN A 19 14.01 0.83 12.97
N PRO A 20 15.26 0.45 12.67
CA PRO A 20 15.85 0.63 11.35
C PRO A 20 15.08 -0.14 10.27
N ARG A 21 14.60 -1.36 10.59
CA ARG A 21 13.81 -2.19 9.69
C ARG A 21 12.51 -1.50 9.26
N LEU A 22 11.82 -0.87 10.21
CA LEU A 22 10.56 -0.17 9.93
C LEU A 22 10.80 1.10 9.10
N ILE A 23 11.87 1.84 9.38
CA ILE A 23 12.28 3.02 8.61
C ILE A 23 12.64 2.63 7.18
N GLN A 24 13.42 1.57 6.99
CA GLN A 24 13.78 1.05 5.67
C GLN A 24 12.54 0.60 4.90
N ALA A 25 11.65 -0.17 5.53
CA ALA A 25 10.41 -0.63 4.91
C ALA A 25 9.50 0.53 4.49
N LEU A 26 9.40 1.59 5.31
CA LEU A 26 8.70 2.82 4.95
C LEU A 26 9.35 3.52 3.75
N GLY A 27 10.68 3.64 3.74
CA GLY A 27 11.43 4.23 2.62
C GLY A 27 11.23 3.46 1.31
N THR A 28 11.38 2.14 1.33
CA THR A 28 11.14 1.26 0.18
C THR A 28 9.69 1.34 -0.28
N SER A 29 8.74 1.34 0.65
CA SER A 29 7.31 1.46 0.33
C SER A 29 6.97 2.81 -0.30
N ALA A 30 7.51 3.92 0.23
CA ALA A 30 7.31 5.26 -0.30
C ALA A 30 7.91 5.43 -1.70
N LEU A 31 9.08 4.84 -1.95
CA LEU A 31 9.70 4.83 -3.26
C LEU A 31 8.87 4.02 -4.28
N ALA A 32 8.43 2.82 -3.91
CA ALA A 32 7.54 2.01 -4.74
C ALA A 32 6.19 2.71 -5.01
N TYR A 33 5.65 3.44 -4.02
CA TYR A 33 4.48 4.29 -4.21
C TYR A 33 4.72 5.37 -5.28
N GLY A 34 5.79 6.16 -5.14
CA GLY A 34 6.07 7.25 -6.06
C GLY A 34 6.37 6.79 -7.50
N LEU A 35 7.04 5.65 -7.66
CA LEU A 35 7.41 5.13 -8.98
C LEU A 35 6.28 4.37 -9.67
N GLY A 36 5.45 3.63 -8.91
CA GLY A 36 4.50 2.68 -9.50
C GLY A 36 3.06 2.80 -9.01
N GLY A 37 2.88 3.09 -7.72
CA GLY A 37 1.56 2.98 -7.07
C GLY A 37 0.75 4.26 -6.98
N GLY A 38 1.34 5.46 -7.14
CA GLY A 38 0.71 6.69 -6.66
C GLY A 38 0.69 7.89 -7.61
N ALA A 39 -0.51 8.41 -7.88
CA ALA A 39 -0.91 9.77 -7.52
C ALA A 39 -2.42 9.95 -7.70
N ILE A 40 -3.10 10.40 -6.63
CA ILE A 40 -4.58 10.44 -6.55
C ILE A 40 -5.15 11.77 -7.08
N ARG A 41 -4.29 12.77 -7.38
CA ARG A 41 -4.77 14.12 -7.80
C ARG A 41 -3.93 14.89 -8.84
N HIS A 42 -2.63 14.61 -9.01
CA HIS A 42 -1.73 15.49 -9.79
C HIS A 42 -0.94 14.82 -10.93
N GLY A 43 -1.29 13.60 -11.30
CA GLY A 43 -0.61 12.85 -12.36
C GLY A 43 -0.69 11.34 -12.10
N ASP A 44 -0.37 10.53 -13.09
CA ASP A 44 -0.15 9.09 -12.88
C ASP A 44 1.32 8.86 -12.46
N PRO A 45 1.61 7.85 -11.60
CA PRO A 45 2.99 7.46 -11.32
C PRO A 45 3.67 6.97 -12.60
N LEU A 46 5.01 7.08 -12.66
CA LEU A 46 5.80 6.79 -13.87
C LEU A 46 5.41 5.48 -14.56
N LEU A 47 5.22 4.40 -13.79
CA LEU A 47 4.83 3.11 -14.36
C LEU A 47 3.42 3.11 -14.96
N VAL A 48 2.44 3.69 -14.27
CA VAL A 48 1.06 3.76 -14.77
C VAL A 48 0.97 4.68 -15.98
N ASP A 49 1.68 5.81 -15.94
CA ASP A 49 1.76 6.75 -17.06
C ASP A 49 2.40 6.10 -18.30
N ALA A 50 3.51 5.38 -18.12
CA ALA A 50 4.16 4.64 -19.19
C ALA A 50 3.23 3.58 -19.79
N LEU A 51 2.47 2.84 -18.97
CA LEU A 51 1.50 1.86 -19.45
C LEU A 51 0.34 2.54 -20.19
N LYS A 52 -0.13 3.70 -19.71
CA LYS A 52 -1.17 4.47 -20.40
C LYS A 52 -0.75 4.90 -21.80
N HIS A 53 0.48 5.39 -21.95
CA HIS A 53 1.05 5.75 -23.24
C HIS A 53 1.41 4.52 -24.11
N ALA A 54 1.67 3.37 -23.51
CA ALA A 54 1.91 2.15 -24.29
C ALA A 54 0.62 1.58 -24.91
N PHE A 55 -0.50 1.62 -24.19
CA PHE A 55 -1.75 0.99 -24.61
C PHE A 55 -2.72 1.95 -25.30
N HIS A 56 -2.69 3.25 -25.00
CA HIS A 56 -3.57 4.28 -25.57
C HIS A 56 -5.06 3.93 -25.56
N ARG A 57 -5.50 3.16 -24.56
CA ARG A 57 -6.87 2.66 -24.52
C ARG A 57 -7.86 3.80 -24.28
N ALA A 58 -8.87 3.90 -25.14
CA ALA A 58 -9.98 4.84 -24.99
C ALA A 58 -10.84 4.52 -23.76
N ARG A 59 -11.37 5.58 -23.13
CA ARG A 59 -12.28 5.47 -21.98
C ARG A 59 -13.71 5.15 -22.43
N PRO A 60 -14.56 4.60 -21.54
CA PRO A 60 -15.98 4.40 -21.84
C PRO A 60 -16.71 5.70 -22.17
N ALA A 61 -16.55 6.72 -21.32
CA ALA A 61 -17.00 8.08 -21.58
C ALA A 61 -15.85 9.01 -22.00
N ASP A 62 -16.18 10.06 -22.76
CA ASP A 62 -15.24 11.10 -23.21
C ASP A 62 -14.74 11.95 -22.04
N TYR A 63 -13.79 11.41 -21.29
CA TYR A 63 -13.04 12.15 -20.27
C TYR A 63 -11.75 12.71 -20.87
N PRO A 64 -11.55 14.04 -20.89
CA PRO A 64 -10.51 14.68 -21.69
C PRO A 64 -9.09 14.59 -21.11
N THR A 65 -8.85 13.85 -20.02
CA THR A 65 -7.65 14.06 -19.19
C THR A 65 -6.56 12.99 -19.25
N SER A 66 -6.81 11.75 -19.71
CA SER A 66 -5.80 10.66 -19.77
C SER A 66 -6.38 9.35 -20.38
N PHE A 67 -5.55 8.37 -20.75
CA PHE A 67 -5.98 7.03 -21.21
C PHE A 67 -6.61 6.16 -20.10
N ALA A 68 -7.37 5.14 -20.51
CA ALA A 68 -8.16 4.28 -19.61
C ALA A 68 -7.34 3.18 -18.91
N PHE A 69 -6.30 2.65 -19.57
CA PHE A 69 -5.58 1.46 -19.11
C PHE A 69 -4.19 1.78 -18.54
N PRO A 70 -3.80 1.25 -17.36
CA PRO A 70 -4.64 0.60 -16.36
C PRO A 70 -5.37 1.65 -15.49
N SER A 71 -6.28 1.20 -14.62
CA SER A 71 -6.93 2.11 -13.67
C SER A 71 -5.99 2.53 -12.53
N GLY A 72 -5.41 3.73 -12.62
CA GLY A 72 -4.50 4.28 -11.60
C GLY A 72 -5.10 4.34 -10.19
N HIS A 73 -6.41 4.61 -10.06
CA HIS A 73 -7.09 4.60 -8.76
C HIS A 73 -7.13 3.21 -8.14
N THR A 74 -7.47 2.18 -8.94
CA THR A 74 -7.49 0.80 -8.46
C THR A 74 -6.08 0.30 -8.14
N THR A 75 -5.07 0.62 -8.98
CA THR A 75 -3.66 0.35 -8.68
C THR A 75 -3.24 0.97 -7.35
N ALA A 76 -3.53 2.26 -7.14
CA ALA A 76 -3.19 2.98 -5.93
C ALA A 76 -3.88 2.42 -4.69
N ALA A 77 -5.18 2.16 -4.75
CA ALA A 77 -5.91 1.58 -3.63
C ALA A 77 -5.35 0.21 -3.25
N THR A 78 -5.10 -0.64 -4.25
CA THR A 78 -4.54 -1.98 -4.06
C THR A 78 -3.17 -1.91 -3.40
N PHE A 79 -2.30 -1.03 -3.91
CA PHE A 79 -0.93 -0.87 -3.40
C PHE A 79 -0.90 -0.23 -2.01
N ILE A 80 -1.58 0.91 -1.80
CA ILE A 80 -1.56 1.63 -0.52
C ILE A 80 -2.10 0.73 0.60
N CYS A 81 -3.27 0.11 0.39
CA CYS A 81 -3.89 -0.75 1.39
C CYS A 81 -3.11 -2.06 1.55
N GLY A 82 -2.61 -2.65 0.46
CA GLY A 82 -1.84 -3.88 0.51
C GLY A 82 -0.53 -3.70 1.27
N THR A 83 0.24 -2.68 0.92
CA THR A 83 1.51 -2.36 1.58
C THR A 83 1.30 -1.96 3.04
N LEU A 84 0.24 -1.21 3.35
CA LEU A 84 -0.11 -0.92 4.75
C LEU A 84 -0.35 -2.22 5.55
N LEU A 85 -1.23 -3.09 5.06
CA LEU A 85 -1.73 -4.23 5.83
C LEU A 85 -0.79 -5.43 5.86
N PHE A 86 0.00 -5.64 4.80
CA PHE A 86 0.84 -6.83 4.65
C PHE A 86 2.34 -6.57 4.85
N VAL A 87 2.79 -5.31 4.77
CA VAL A 87 4.21 -4.95 4.93
C VAL A 87 4.41 -4.10 6.17
N LEU A 88 3.74 -2.96 6.23
CA LEU A 88 4.02 -1.94 7.24
C LEU A 88 3.41 -2.24 8.61
N LEU A 89 2.16 -2.71 8.65
CA LEU A 89 1.44 -2.99 9.90
C LEU A 89 2.16 -4.06 10.76
N PRO A 90 2.54 -5.25 10.23
CA PRO A 90 3.23 -6.25 11.04
C PRO A 90 4.56 -5.74 11.61
N LEU A 91 5.32 -4.99 10.80
CA LEU A 91 6.60 -4.40 11.23
C LEU A 91 6.39 -3.32 12.30
N ALA A 92 5.33 -2.51 12.18
CA ALA A 92 5.00 -1.49 13.17
C ALA A 92 4.58 -2.10 14.52
N VAL A 93 3.76 -3.16 14.49
CA VAL A 93 3.35 -3.88 15.70
C VAL A 93 4.57 -4.47 16.41
N GLN A 94 5.44 -5.18 15.67
CA GLN A 94 6.67 -5.74 16.23
C GLN A 94 7.58 -4.67 16.85
N ALA A 95 7.81 -3.56 16.13
CA ALA A 95 8.63 -2.45 16.60
C ALA A 95 8.11 -1.84 17.92
N LEU A 96 6.79 -1.67 18.03
CA LEU A 96 6.15 -1.14 19.24
C LEU A 96 6.21 -2.14 20.39
N GLU A 97 5.99 -3.43 20.14
CA GLU A 97 6.12 -4.48 21.16
C GLU A 97 7.53 -4.58 21.73
N GLU A 98 8.56 -4.52 20.88
CA GLU A 98 9.97 -4.50 21.29
C GLU A 98 10.25 -3.30 22.19
N GLN A 99 9.85 -2.09 21.77
CA GLN A 99 10.03 -0.88 22.57
C GLN A 99 9.30 -0.97 23.93
N GLN A 100 8.09 -1.51 23.95
CA GLN A 100 7.32 -1.68 25.19
C GLN A 100 7.99 -2.67 26.14
N ARG A 101 8.54 -3.77 25.63
CA ARG A 101 9.30 -4.74 26.43
C ARG A 101 10.52 -4.11 27.06
N GLU A 102 11.27 -3.30 26.29
CA GLU A 102 12.44 -2.57 26.80
C GLU A 102 12.05 -1.56 27.89
N GLN A 103 10.96 -0.81 27.67
CA GLN A 103 10.46 0.20 28.61
C GLN A 103 9.67 -0.40 29.78
N ARG A 104 9.42 -1.73 29.79
CA ARG A 104 8.57 -2.46 30.74
C ARG A 104 7.18 -1.82 30.89
N LEU A 105 6.65 -1.24 29.81
CA LEU A 105 5.32 -0.64 29.80
C LEU A 105 4.28 -1.71 29.51
N GLN A 106 3.16 -1.64 30.24
CA GLN A 106 1.99 -2.44 29.87
C GLN A 106 1.26 -1.73 28.72
N PRO A 107 1.06 -2.40 27.57
CA PRO A 107 0.23 -1.83 26.52
C PRO A 107 -1.21 -1.62 27.03
N GLY A 108 -1.86 -0.57 26.53
CA GLY A 108 -3.29 -0.43 26.72
C GLY A 108 -4.02 -1.59 26.06
N VAL A 109 -4.94 -2.24 26.79
CA VAL A 109 -5.74 -3.38 26.32
C VAL A 109 -6.37 -3.12 24.93
N TRP A 110 -6.79 -1.88 24.69
CA TRP A 110 -7.41 -1.47 23.43
C TRP A 110 -6.45 -1.49 22.22
N LEU A 111 -5.16 -1.17 22.41
CA LEU A 111 -4.16 -1.16 21.33
C LEU A 111 -3.90 -2.58 20.83
N GLN A 112 -3.74 -3.52 21.76
CA GLN A 112 -3.54 -4.93 21.44
C GLN A 112 -4.77 -5.52 20.76
N GLN A 113 -5.97 -5.21 21.25
CA GLN A 113 -7.22 -5.64 20.61
C GLN A 113 -7.37 -5.07 19.20
N ALA A 114 -7.06 -3.79 18.99
CA ALA A 114 -7.14 -3.16 17.68
C ALA A 114 -6.12 -3.75 16.69
N ALA A 115 -4.87 -3.97 17.12
CA ALA A 115 -3.84 -4.60 16.30
C ALA A 115 -4.23 -6.03 15.91
N GLY A 116 -4.69 -6.83 16.88
CA GLY A 116 -5.16 -8.19 16.62
C GLY A 116 -6.34 -8.23 15.64
N TRP A 117 -7.35 -7.38 15.84
CA TRP A 117 -8.49 -7.29 14.94
C TRP A 117 -8.08 -6.90 13.51
N LEU A 118 -7.15 -5.95 13.35
CA LEU A 118 -6.63 -5.55 12.04
C LEU A 118 -5.89 -6.69 11.36
N GLU A 119 -5.09 -7.46 12.09
CA GLU A 119 -4.37 -8.61 11.55
C GLU A 119 -5.30 -9.74 11.10
N GLU A 120 -6.35 -10.02 11.86
CA GLU A 120 -7.38 -11.00 11.51
C GLU A 120 -8.20 -10.54 10.30
N SER A 121 -8.51 -9.24 10.22
CA SER A 121 -9.39 -8.66 9.21
C SER A 121 -8.67 -8.22 7.94
N ARG A 122 -7.33 -8.28 7.87
CA ARG A 122 -6.54 -7.63 6.81
C ARG A 122 -6.93 -8.02 5.39
N TRP A 123 -7.23 -9.30 5.14
CA TRP A 123 -7.62 -9.77 3.81
C TRP A 123 -8.97 -9.19 3.37
N TRP A 124 -9.93 -9.13 4.29
CA TRP A 124 -11.25 -8.55 4.04
C TRP A 124 -11.19 -7.05 3.84
N LEU A 125 -10.42 -6.34 4.69
CA LEU A 125 -10.21 -4.90 4.57
C LEU A 125 -9.56 -4.54 3.24
N TRP A 126 -8.53 -5.29 2.86
CA TRP A 126 -7.84 -5.09 1.59
C TRP A 126 -8.74 -5.41 0.40
N GLY A 127 -9.37 -6.59 0.39
CA GLY A 127 -10.28 -7.00 -0.68
C GLY A 127 -11.45 -6.04 -0.87
N ALA A 128 -12.08 -5.61 0.22
CA ALA A 128 -13.16 -4.62 0.19
C ALA A 128 -12.67 -3.28 -0.37
N ALA A 129 -11.50 -2.79 0.03
CA ALA A 129 -10.95 -1.55 -0.49
C ALA A 129 -10.69 -1.61 -2.00
N VAL A 130 -10.13 -2.73 -2.49
CA VAL A 130 -9.89 -2.96 -3.93
C VAL A 130 -11.20 -3.04 -4.70
N LEU A 131 -12.14 -3.87 -4.22
CA LEU A 131 -13.43 -4.10 -4.88
C LEU A 131 -14.28 -2.82 -4.92
N LEU A 132 -14.41 -2.10 -3.80
CA LEU A 132 -15.15 -0.85 -3.77
C LEU A 132 -14.54 0.20 -4.70
N THR A 133 -13.21 0.29 -4.72
CA THR A 133 -12.52 1.19 -5.65
C THR A 133 -12.77 0.77 -7.10
N ALA A 134 -12.52 -0.48 -7.47
CA ALA A 134 -12.76 -0.99 -8.83
C ALA A 134 -14.21 -0.80 -9.28
N ALA A 135 -15.19 -1.19 -8.44
CA ALA A 135 -16.60 -1.06 -8.73
C ALA A 135 -17.01 0.40 -8.92
N SER A 136 -16.54 1.32 -8.06
CA SER A 136 -16.83 2.75 -8.22
C SER A 136 -16.27 3.33 -9.52
N ARG A 137 -15.12 2.86 -10.02
CA ARG A 137 -14.56 3.31 -11.30
C ARG A 137 -15.37 2.84 -12.50
N VAL A 138 -15.92 1.63 -12.43
CA VAL A 138 -16.80 1.08 -13.47
C VAL A 138 -18.18 1.74 -13.42
N ALA A 139 -18.76 1.87 -12.23
CA ALA A 139 -20.08 2.49 -12.04
C ALA A 139 -20.09 3.98 -12.43
N ALA A 140 -18.95 4.68 -12.29
CA ALA A 140 -18.78 6.05 -12.75
C ALA A 140 -18.42 6.16 -14.24
N ASP A 141 -18.49 5.06 -15.00
CA ASP A 141 -18.17 4.97 -16.43
C ASP A 141 -16.78 5.50 -16.81
N ALA A 142 -15.85 5.49 -15.85
CA ALA A 142 -14.52 6.05 -16.02
C ALA A 142 -13.51 5.05 -16.58
N HIS A 143 -13.79 3.75 -16.41
CA HIS A 143 -12.90 2.64 -16.79
C HIS A 143 -13.69 1.38 -17.15
N TRP A 144 -13.13 0.58 -18.07
CA TRP A 144 -13.63 -0.77 -18.33
C TRP A 144 -13.30 -1.70 -17.16
N CYS A 145 -14.10 -2.75 -16.95
CA CYS A 145 -13.84 -3.76 -15.91
C CYS A 145 -12.43 -4.38 -16.04
N SER A 146 -11.96 -4.61 -17.27
CA SER A 146 -10.59 -5.11 -17.51
C SER A 146 -9.49 -4.14 -17.07
N ASP A 147 -9.74 -2.82 -17.09
CA ASP A 147 -8.73 -1.83 -16.69
C ASP A 147 -8.56 -1.79 -15.17
N THR A 148 -9.67 -1.98 -14.44
CA THR A 148 -9.64 -2.06 -12.98
C THR A 148 -9.04 -3.38 -12.51
N LEU A 149 -9.33 -4.49 -13.20
CA LEU A 149 -8.66 -5.78 -12.95
C LEU A 149 -7.15 -5.67 -13.18
N ALA A 150 -6.72 -5.10 -14.31
CA ALA A 150 -5.30 -4.90 -14.59
C ALA A 150 -4.62 -3.98 -13.57
N GLY A 151 -5.31 -2.91 -13.14
CA GLY A 151 -4.84 -2.04 -12.07
C GLY A 151 -4.68 -2.78 -10.73
N ALA A 152 -5.64 -3.65 -10.38
CA ALA A 152 -5.54 -4.49 -9.19
C ALA A 152 -4.36 -5.47 -9.29
N CYS A 153 -4.18 -6.18 -10.41
CA CYS A 153 -3.04 -7.07 -10.63
C CYS A 153 -1.70 -6.33 -10.52
N LEU A 154 -1.61 -5.14 -11.11
CA LEU A 154 -0.41 -4.30 -11.01
C LEU A 154 -0.14 -3.89 -9.56
N GLY A 155 -1.17 -3.46 -8.83
CA GLY A 155 -1.05 -3.11 -7.42
C GLY A 155 -0.61 -4.30 -6.55
N VAL A 156 -1.14 -5.50 -6.80
CA VAL A 156 -0.70 -6.75 -6.14
C VAL A 156 0.77 -7.02 -6.41
N ALA A 157 1.20 -6.93 -7.68
CA ALA A 157 2.59 -7.16 -8.05
C ALA A 157 3.54 -6.17 -7.36
N LEU A 158 3.16 -4.89 -7.29
CA LEU A 158 3.93 -3.87 -6.59
C LEU A 158 3.98 -4.14 -5.07
N THR A 159 2.87 -4.50 -4.43
CA THR A 159 2.87 -4.86 -3.00
C THR A 159 3.73 -6.09 -2.73
N ALA A 160 3.63 -7.13 -3.55
CA ALA A 160 4.44 -8.34 -3.42
C ALA A 160 5.94 -8.04 -3.63
N GLY A 161 6.28 -7.21 -4.61
CA GLY A 161 7.65 -6.75 -4.85
C GLY A 161 8.21 -5.98 -3.66
N THR A 162 7.44 -5.04 -3.09
CA THR A 162 7.82 -4.30 -1.88
C THR A 162 8.06 -5.24 -0.71
N LEU A 163 7.15 -6.20 -0.47
CA LEU A 163 7.31 -7.20 0.58
C LEU A 163 8.61 -8.00 0.40
N GLN A 164 8.89 -8.46 -0.83
CA GLN A 164 10.10 -9.22 -1.14
C GLN A 164 11.39 -8.40 -0.94
N LEU A 165 11.38 -7.12 -1.26
CA LEU A 165 12.53 -6.24 -1.02
C LEU A 165 12.76 -6.03 0.48
N CYS A 166 11.71 -5.77 1.25
CA CYS A 166 11.78 -5.61 2.70
C CYS A 166 12.28 -6.89 3.39
N THR A 167 11.83 -8.07 2.97
CA THR A 167 12.30 -9.35 3.54
C THR A 167 13.77 -9.63 3.21
N ARG A 168 14.22 -9.29 2.00
CA ARG A 168 15.63 -9.42 1.61
C ARG A 168 16.54 -8.49 2.40
N GLN A 169 16.13 -7.24 2.62
CA GLN A 169 16.86 -6.30 3.47
C GLN A 169 17.03 -6.86 4.89
N ALA A 170 15.94 -7.36 5.48
CA ALA A 170 15.98 -7.96 6.81
C ALA A 170 16.90 -9.19 6.91
N ALA A 171 17.00 -10.00 5.84
CA ALA A 171 17.90 -11.15 5.79
C ALA A 171 19.38 -10.74 5.63
N GLY A 172 19.67 -9.70 4.84
CA GLY A 172 21.03 -9.18 4.63
C GLY A 172 21.66 -8.64 5.91
N ASP A 173 20.87 -7.96 6.75
CA ASP A 173 21.32 -7.43 8.05
C ASP A 173 21.73 -8.52 9.04
N GLY A 174 21.23 -9.75 8.87
CA GLY A 174 21.54 -10.89 9.74
C GLY A 174 22.87 -11.58 9.45
N ASN A 175 23.44 -11.40 8.25
CA ASN A 175 24.64 -12.10 7.81
C ASN A 175 25.95 -11.30 8.02
N GLY A 176 25.84 -10.09 8.60
CA GLY A 176 26.95 -9.17 8.86
C GLY A 176 27.29 -8.98 10.35
N ARG A 177 26.73 -9.80 11.24
CA ARG A 177 27.07 -9.87 12.67
C ARG A 177 27.74 -11.21 12.98
#